data_AF-A0A415ZKI4-F1
#
_entry.id   AF-A0A415ZKI4-F1
#
_cell.length_a   1.000
_cell.length_b   1.000
_cell.length_c   1.000
_cell.angle_alpha   90.00
_cell.angle_beta   90.00
_cell.angle_gamma   90.00
#
_symmetry.space_group_name_H-M   'P 1'
#
loop_
_entity.id
_entity.type
_entity.pdbx_description
1 polymer ?
#
loop_
_entity_poly.entity_id
_entity_poly.type
_entity_poly.pdbx_seq_one_letter_code
_entity_poly.pdbx_strand_id
1 'polypeptide(L)'
;MGNNEKARSYPKQIFDAKKSTKVGSQAIVIEDRLSRVDDSANATYLELVHPASVYRVSILTINDETKKKEVVKANIRLDELALIGIRLKRAEEKLFDMRFDLATPGPSAGESGGIFQTAAFTERFKIAPPSFPDWKNKAPGELLLQAVREGAESVKRTADGLQNQKNFLVSKLAQYRANQAMIDAIDMAFRFYKEGELNQAEGAPVQQAAPAEIPIYEPNEKTFRSETKEVTDATGKKKELVNSYLLRITFLPQNKKTNYKVYIQNQYVDTLKKDGLEQIIHIGSNDPLATKADRKEAAYYLTSNEMVEFYETMKNNLEYYKMAIYKQQRAEDERIFYDNRRRAQEKQKG
;
A
#
# COMPACT_ATOMS: atom_id res chain seq x y z
N MET A 1 -0.29 33.30 25.42
CA MET A 1 -0.35 31.89 24.96
C MET A 1 -1.75 31.64 24.41
N GLY A 2 -1.91 31.67 23.09
CA GLY A 2 -3.21 31.45 22.46
C GLY A 2 -3.59 29.98 22.58
N ASN A 3 -4.54 29.66 23.45
CA ASN A 3 -5.10 28.33 23.58
C ASN A 3 -5.72 27.92 22.25
N ASN A 4 -5.26 26.79 21.70
CA ASN A 4 -5.69 26.27 20.40
C ASN A 4 -7.13 25.74 20.50
N GLU A 5 -8.14 26.61 20.37
CA GLU A 5 -9.57 26.27 20.49
C GLU A 5 -10.00 25.15 19.52
N LYS A 6 -9.31 25.00 18.37
CA LYS A 6 -9.53 23.89 17.42
C LYS A 6 -9.18 22.51 18.00
N ALA A 7 -8.29 22.43 18.98
CA ALA A 7 -7.95 21.16 19.64
C ALA A 7 -9.04 20.69 20.61
N ARG A 8 -9.95 21.58 21.04
CA ARG A 8 -11.06 21.24 21.95
C ARG A 8 -12.32 20.75 21.23
N SER A 9 -12.50 21.05 19.94
CA SER A 9 -13.73 20.73 19.21
C SER A 9 -13.82 19.28 18.71
N TYR A 10 -12.69 18.57 18.60
CA TYR A 10 -12.63 17.17 18.18
C TYR A 10 -11.78 16.34 19.14
N PRO A 11 -12.22 16.15 20.41
CA PRO A 11 -11.53 15.27 21.33
C PRO A 11 -11.49 13.88 20.69
N LYS A 12 -10.31 13.23 20.68
CA LYS A 12 -10.02 11.92 20.07
C LYS A 12 -9.56 11.91 18.61
N GLN A 13 -9.59 13.04 17.89
CA GLN A 13 -8.95 13.10 16.59
C GLN A 13 -7.42 13.12 16.75
N ILE A 14 -6.73 12.12 16.20
CA ILE A 14 -5.27 11.97 16.33
C ILE A 14 -4.53 12.32 15.04
N PHE A 15 -5.20 12.23 13.89
CA PHE A 15 -4.63 12.55 12.57
C PHE A 15 -5.63 13.35 11.73
N ASP A 16 -5.11 14.29 10.93
CA ASP A 16 -5.85 15.07 9.94
C ASP A 16 -4.93 15.37 8.75
N ALA A 17 -5.35 14.99 7.54
CA ALA A 17 -4.77 15.53 6.32
C ALA A 17 -5.89 16.07 5.43
N LYS A 18 -5.72 17.31 4.95
CA LYS A 18 -6.69 18.00 4.10
C LYS A 18 -6.08 18.35 2.76
N LYS A 19 -6.85 18.16 1.69
CA LYS A 19 -6.48 18.55 0.33
C LYS A 19 -7.64 19.29 -0.33
N SER A 20 -7.31 20.41 -0.96
CA SER A 20 -8.23 21.07 -1.87
C SER A 20 -8.27 20.32 -3.20
N THR A 21 -9.46 20.14 -3.74
CA THR A 21 -9.71 19.56 -5.06
C THR A 21 -10.28 20.65 -5.97
N LYS A 22 -10.43 20.36 -7.28
CA LYS A 22 -10.99 21.33 -8.22
C LYS A 22 -12.44 21.72 -7.90
N VAL A 23 -13.20 20.83 -7.27
CA VAL A 23 -14.66 20.95 -7.04
C VAL A 23 -15.02 20.99 -5.55
N GLY A 24 -14.04 21.15 -4.67
CA GLY A 24 -14.27 21.15 -3.23
C GLY A 24 -13.05 20.80 -2.40
N SER A 25 -13.25 20.16 -1.26
CA SER A 25 -12.16 19.70 -0.38
C SER A 25 -12.37 18.27 0.08
N GLN A 26 -11.26 17.58 0.34
CA GLN A 26 -11.27 16.26 0.93
C GLN A 26 -10.38 16.24 2.16
N ALA A 27 -10.77 15.50 3.18
CA ALA A 27 -9.98 15.28 4.38
C ALA A 27 -9.97 13.80 4.73
N ILE A 28 -8.85 13.29 5.23
CA ILE A 28 -8.78 12.00 5.89
C ILE A 28 -8.45 12.23 7.37
N VAL A 29 -9.18 11.54 8.23
CA VAL A 29 -9.16 11.74 9.67
C VAL A 29 -9.06 10.39 10.37
N ILE A 30 -8.27 10.32 11.43
CA ILE A 30 -8.24 9.16 12.33
C ILE A 30 -8.74 9.59 13.72
N GLU A 31 -9.77 8.91 14.21
CA GLU A 31 -10.25 9.02 15.58
C GLU A 31 -9.75 7.84 16.41
N ASP A 32 -9.26 8.10 17.62
CA ASP A 32 -9.05 7.07 18.61
C ASP A 32 -10.40 6.62 19.21
N ARG A 33 -10.64 5.31 19.20
CA ARG A 33 -11.78 4.67 19.87
C ARG A 33 -11.24 3.61 20.82
N LEU A 34 -10.19 3.97 21.56
CA LEU A 34 -9.56 3.14 22.57
C LEU A 34 -10.36 3.21 23.87
N SER A 35 -10.59 2.06 24.48
CA SER A 35 -11.19 1.95 25.80
C SER A 35 -10.40 1.00 26.70
N ARG A 36 -10.51 1.23 28.01
CA ARG A 36 -9.98 0.33 29.03
C ARG A 36 -10.81 -0.93 29.05
N VAL A 37 -10.18 -2.03 29.44
CA VAL A 37 -10.91 -3.25 29.82
C VAL A 37 -11.81 -2.91 31.00
N ASP A 38 -13.08 -3.30 30.89
CA ASP A 38 -14.09 -3.19 31.93
C ASP A 38 -14.74 -4.58 32.15
N ASP A 39 -15.66 -4.66 33.11
CA ASP A 39 -16.33 -5.92 33.47
C ASP A 39 -17.19 -6.52 32.34
N SER A 40 -17.44 -5.77 31.26
CA SER A 40 -18.17 -6.25 30.09
C SER A 40 -17.30 -7.05 29.12
N ALA A 41 -15.97 -6.93 29.25
CA ALA A 41 -15.02 -7.69 28.47
C ALA A 41 -14.69 -9.01 29.17
N ASN A 42 -14.79 -10.12 28.42
CA ASN A 42 -14.25 -11.40 28.87
C ASN A 42 -12.70 -11.41 28.67
N ALA A 43 -12.03 -10.48 29.32
CA ALA A 43 -10.62 -10.15 29.15
C ALA A 43 -9.81 -10.60 30.37
N THR A 44 -8.57 -11.01 30.13
CA THR A 44 -7.65 -11.36 31.22
C THR A 44 -7.11 -10.10 31.91
N TYR A 45 -6.67 -10.21 33.17
CA TYR A 45 -6.06 -9.10 33.92
C TYR A 45 -4.78 -8.52 33.29
N LEU A 46 -4.25 -9.17 32.24
CA LEU A 46 -3.08 -8.73 31.47
C LEU A 46 -3.47 -7.85 30.27
N GLU A 47 -4.74 -7.78 29.91
CA GLU A 47 -5.20 -6.97 28.80
C GLU A 47 -5.37 -5.52 29.23
N LEU A 48 -4.59 -4.62 28.61
CA LEU A 48 -4.61 -3.19 28.93
C LEU A 48 -5.72 -2.44 28.18
N VAL A 49 -6.22 -3.01 27.08
CA VAL A 49 -7.09 -2.34 26.12
C VAL A 49 -8.25 -3.27 25.75
N HIS A 50 -9.46 -2.73 25.75
CA HIS A 50 -10.68 -3.48 25.47
C HIS A 50 -10.65 -4.10 24.06
N PRO A 51 -11.10 -5.35 23.84
CA PRO A 51 -11.07 -6.02 22.52
C PRO A 51 -11.84 -5.28 21.41
N ALA A 52 -12.85 -4.51 21.77
CA ALA A 52 -13.61 -3.66 20.82
C ALA A 52 -12.90 -2.34 20.46
N SER A 53 -11.72 -2.07 21.02
CA SER A 53 -10.94 -0.86 20.72
C SER A 53 -10.44 -0.87 19.28
N VAL A 54 -10.59 0.26 18.61
CA VAL A 54 -10.26 0.43 17.19
C VAL A 54 -9.74 1.85 16.92
N TYR A 55 -9.08 2.02 15.79
CA TYR A 55 -8.92 3.33 15.15
C TYR A 55 -9.96 3.50 14.07
N ARG A 56 -10.73 4.58 14.12
CA ARG A 56 -11.73 4.89 13.10
C ARG A 56 -11.13 5.85 12.08
N VAL A 57 -10.92 5.35 10.87
CA VAL A 57 -10.49 6.14 9.72
C VAL A 57 -11.72 6.66 9.00
N SER A 58 -11.78 7.94 8.71
CA SER A 58 -12.86 8.55 7.94
C SER A 58 -12.31 9.40 6.80
N ILE A 59 -12.93 9.31 5.63
CA ILE A 59 -12.69 10.23 4.52
C ILE A 59 -13.92 11.12 4.39
N LEU A 60 -13.70 12.42 4.54
CA LEU A 60 -14.71 13.46 4.39
C LEU A 60 -14.50 14.13 3.03
N THR A 61 -15.54 14.14 2.20
CA THR A 61 -15.56 14.84 0.93
C THR A 61 -16.59 15.96 1.01
N ILE A 62 -16.18 17.19 0.72
CA ILE A 62 -17.05 18.36 0.66
C ILE A 62 -17.02 18.84 -0.79
N ASN A 63 -18.16 18.84 -1.45
CA ASN A 63 -18.31 19.45 -2.76
C ASN A 63 -18.76 20.90 -2.59
N ASP A 64 -17.95 21.86 -3.05
CA ASP A 64 -18.18 23.28 -2.80
C ASP A 64 -19.34 23.86 -3.61
N GLU A 65 -19.65 23.28 -4.77
CA GLU A 65 -20.72 23.68 -5.67
C GLU A 65 -22.10 23.26 -5.13
N THR A 66 -22.20 22.00 -4.68
CA THR A 66 -23.45 21.42 -4.19
C THR A 66 -23.63 21.57 -2.68
N LYS A 67 -22.59 22.02 -1.96
CA LYS A 67 -22.49 22.02 -0.49
C LYS A 67 -22.77 20.65 0.16
N LYS A 68 -22.72 19.56 -0.62
CA LYS A 68 -22.90 18.21 -0.12
C LYS A 68 -21.63 17.77 0.61
N LYS A 69 -21.83 17.21 1.80
CA LYS A 69 -20.81 16.58 2.61
C LYS A 69 -21.05 15.09 2.65
N GLU A 70 -20.09 14.32 2.20
CA GLU A 70 -20.09 12.87 2.26
C GLU A 70 -19.00 12.40 3.21
N VAL A 71 -19.32 11.38 3.99
CA VAL A 71 -18.37 10.78 4.94
C VAL A 71 -18.45 9.28 4.77
N VAL A 72 -17.30 8.68 4.48
CA VAL A 72 -17.12 7.23 4.58
C VAL A 72 -16.16 6.94 5.73
N LYS A 73 -16.36 5.81 6.41
CA LYS A 73 -15.63 5.41 7.61
C LYS A 73 -15.33 3.92 7.64
N ALA A 74 -14.23 3.56 8.28
CA ALA A 74 -13.81 2.20 8.50
C ALA A 74 -13.06 2.10 9.84
N ASN A 75 -13.14 0.93 10.49
CA ASN A 75 -12.34 0.66 11.68
C ASN A 75 -11.14 -0.23 11.34
N ILE A 76 -9.97 0.15 11.85
CA ILE A 76 -8.76 -0.67 11.92
C ILE A 76 -8.64 -1.21 13.34
N ARG A 77 -8.52 -2.53 13.50
CA ARG A 77 -8.30 -3.13 14.82
C ARG A 77 -6.83 -3.03 15.22
N LEU A 78 -6.57 -3.08 16.53
CA LEU A 78 -5.23 -2.85 17.07
C LEU A 78 -4.23 -3.95 16.69
N ASP A 79 -4.70 -5.19 16.56
CA ASP A 79 -3.92 -6.34 16.10
C ASP A 79 -3.50 -6.24 14.62
N GLU A 80 -4.25 -5.46 13.83
CA GLU A 80 -4.00 -5.28 12.40
C GLU A 80 -2.89 -4.25 12.13
N LEU A 81 -2.59 -3.36 13.09
CA LEU A 81 -1.58 -2.32 12.95
C LEU A 81 -0.18 -2.89 12.70
N ALA A 82 0.17 -4.03 13.32
CA ALA A 82 1.48 -4.64 13.12
C ALA A 82 1.69 -5.06 11.67
N LEU A 83 0.68 -5.67 11.04
CA LEU A 83 0.75 -6.10 9.64
C LEU A 83 0.84 -4.91 8.69
N ILE A 84 0.07 -3.84 8.94
CA ILE A 84 0.14 -2.59 8.18
C ILE A 84 1.57 -2.02 8.25
N GLY A 85 2.15 -1.95 9.45
CA GLY A 85 3.51 -1.43 9.64
C GLY A 85 4.58 -2.22 8.89
N ILE A 86 4.55 -3.55 8.97
CA ILE A 86 5.51 -4.41 8.25
C ILE A 86 5.44 -4.19 6.74
N ARG A 87 4.23 -4.14 6.19
CA ARG A 87 4.03 -3.96 4.74
C ARG A 87 4.35 -2.54 4.30
N LEU A 88 4.04 -1.53 5.11
CA LEU A 88 4.42 -0.14 4.86
C LEU A 88 5.94 0.01 4.84
N LYS A 89 6.65 -0.58 5.80
CA LYS A 89 8.12 -0.55 5.83
C LYS A 89 8.73 -1.10 4.54
N ARG A 90 8.25 -2.25 4.06
CA ARG A 90 8.70 -2.85 2.78
C ARG A 90 8.36 -1.97 1.57
N ALA A 91 7.22 -1.28 1.59
CA ALA A 91 6.84 -0.37 0.52
C ALA A 91 7.73 0.88 0.49
N GLU A 92 8.11 1.42 1.65
CA GLU A 92 9.05 2.52 1.75
C GLU A 92 10.48 2.12 1.35
N GLU A 93 10.93 0.92 1.72
CA GLU A 93 12.20 0.36 1.22
C GLU A 93 12.21 0.31 -0.31
N LYS A 94 11.15 -0.24 -0.92
CA LYS A 94 11.01 -0.26 -2.38
C LYS A 94 10.97 1.14 -2.99
N LEU A 95 10.30 2.09 -2.34
CA LEU A 95 10.26 3.48 -2.79
C LEU A 95 11.65 4.13 -2.75
N PHE A 96 12.42 3.85 -1.70
CA PHE A 96 13.78 4.30 -1.54
C PHE A 96 14.69 3.73 -2.63
N ASP A 97 14.64 2.42 -2.86
CA ASP A 97 15.42 1.74 -3.90
C ASP A 97 15.12 2.31 -5.30
N MET A 98 13.83 2.46 -5.65
CA MET A 98 13.45 3.06 -6.93
C MET A 98 13.95 4.50 -7.09
N ARG A 99 13.98 5.29 -6.02
CA ARG A 99 14.54 6.66 -6.05
C ARG A 99 16.05 6.66 -6.18
N PHE A 100 16.72 5.65 -5.61
CA PHE A 100 18.16 5.48 -5.71
C PHE A 100 18.57 5.03 -7.11
N ASP A 101 17.84 4.08 -7.71
CA ASP A 101 18.02 3.65 -9.10
C ASP A 101 17.85 4.81 -10.08
N LEU A 102 16.92 5.74 -9.80
CA LEU A 102 16.72 6.98 -10.55
C LEU A 102 17.83 8.04 -10.31
N ALA A 103 18.57 7.95 -9.21
CA ALA A 103 19.62 8.92 -8.83
C ALA A 103 21.01 8.50 -9.29
N THR A 104 21.23 7.22 -9.60
CA THR A 104 22.38 6.79 -10.39
C THR A 104 22.19 7.30 -11.82
N PRO A 105 23.13 8.09 -12.39
CA PRO A 105 23.08 8.46 -13.79
C PRO A 105 23.41 7.23 -14.65
N GLY A 106 22.41 6.36 -14.84
CA GLY A 106 22.30 5.57 -16.05
C GLY A 106 21.86 6.50 -17.19
N PRO A 107 22.17 6.18 -18.45
CA PRO A 107 21.87 7.05 -19.58
C PRO A 107 20.37 7.38 -19.58
N SER A 108 20.10 8.68 -19.62
CA SER A 108 18.83 9.37 -19.48
C SER A 108 17.59 8.55 -19.87
N ALA A 109 16.80 8.17 -18.86
CA ALA A 109 15.45 7.66 -19.03
C ALA A 109 14.52 8.81 -19.47
N GLY A 110 14.46 9.01 -20.78
CA GLY A 110 13.67 10.05 -21.41
C GLY A 110 13.13 9.61 -22.76
N GLU A 111 12.66 8.37 -22.89
CA GLU A 111 11.74 7.95 -23.95
C GLU A 111 11.15 6.60 -23.56
N SER A 112 9.85 6.61 -23.28
CA SER A 112 9.03 5.43 -23.06
C SER A 112 8.88 4.67 -24.38
N GLY A 113 9.88 3.86 -24.66
CA GLY A 113 9.92 2.91 -25.75
C GLY A 113 10.02 1.49 -25.21
N GLY A 114 9.41 0.52 -25.89
CA GLY A 114 9.64 -0.90 -25.57
C GLY A 114 11.13 -1.24 -25.62
N ILE A 115 11.52 -2.44 -25.15
CA ILE A 115 12.92 -2.89 -25.05
C ILE A 115 13.72 -2.64 -26.37
N PHE A 116 13.04 -2.66 -27.52
CA PHE A 116 13.56 -2.34 -28.85
C PHE A 116 13.99 -0.87 -29.10
N GLN A 117 13.66 0.06 -28.21
CA GLN A 117 14.10 1.47 -28.27
C GLN A 117 15.27 1.73 -27.32
N THR A 118 15.72 0.73 -26.57
CA THR A 118 16.89 0.84 -25.69
C THR A 118 18.19 0.76 -26.49
N ALA A 119 19.30 1.26 -25.91
CA ALA A 119 20.62 1.23 -26.53
C ALA A 119 21.04 -0.18 -27.00
N ALA A 120 20.58 -1.25 -26.31
CA ALA A 120 20.82 -2.63 -26.72
C ALA A 120 20.28 -2.97 -28.12
N PHE A 121 19.23 -2.29 -28.59
CA PHE A 121 18.58 -2.54 -29.89
C PHE A 121 18.68 -1.35 -30.87
N THR A 122 19.12 -0.17 -30.41
CA THR A 122 19.25 1.03 -31.25
C THR A 122 20.70 1.41 -31.58
N GLU A 123 21.66 1.10 -30.72
CA GLU A 123 23.07 1.38 -30.97
C GLU A 123 23.68 0.30 -31.89
N ARG A 124 24.19 0.72 -33.05
CA ARG A 124 24.59 -0.19 -34.13
C ARG A 124 26.09 -0.19 -34.36
N PHE A 125 26.67 -1.36 -34.61
CA PHE A 125 28.08 -1.47 -34.97
C PHE A 125 28.35 -0.77 -36.31
N LYS A 126 28.96 0.42 -36.25
CA LYS A 126 29.38 1.18 -37.44
C LYS A 126 30.51 0.48 -38.21
N ILE A 127 31.39 -0.19 -37.47
CA ILE A 127 32.49 -1.01 -37.98
C ILE A 127 32.37 -2.38 -37.32
N ALA A 128 32.28 -3.42 -38.13
CA ALA A 128 32.24 -4.79 -37.65
C ALA A 128 33.64 -5.26 -37.20
N PRO A 129 33.74 -6.09 -36.14
CA PRO A 129 34.97 -6.77 -35.81
C PRO A 129 35.43 -7.68 -36.98
N PRO A 130 36.75 -7.82 -37.24
CA PRO A 130 37.24 -8.68 -38.32
C PRO A 130 36.76 -10.14 -38.24
N SER A 131 36.56 -10.66 -37.03
CA SER A 131 36.06 -12.02 -36.77
C SER A 131 34.54 -12.16 -36.93
N PHE A 132 33.81 -11.04 -37.09
CA PHE A 132 32.35 -10.99 -37.17
C PHE A 132 31.88 -9.92 -38.18
N PRO A 133 32.18 -10.09 -39.48
CA PRO A 133 31.85 -9.12 -40.51
C PRO A 133 30.34 -8.82 -40.61
N ASP A 134 29.50 -9.80 -40.28
CA ASP A 134 28.05 -9.74 -40.37
C ASP A 134 27.39 -8.90 -39.26
N TRP A 135 28.19 -8.36 -38.33
CA TRP A 135 27.70 -7.51 -37.24
C TRP A 135 27.51 -6.06 -37.65
N LYS A 136 28.01 -5.68 -38.83
CA LYS A 136 27.88 -4.31 -39.33
C LYS A 136 26.40 -3.91 -39.39
N ASN A 137 26.10 -2.74 -38.85
CA ASN A 137 24.75 -2.18 -38.72
C ASN A 137 23.78 -2.99 -37.86
N LYS A 138 24.24 -4.01 -37.11
CA LYS A 138 23.40 -4.73 -36.14
C LYS A 138 23.62 -4.17 -34.73
N ALA A 139 22.60 -4.26 -33.89
CA ALA A 139 22.69 -3.92 -32.48
C ALA A 139 23.04 -5.15 -31.62
N PRO A 140 23.69 -4.99 -30.45
CA PRO A 140 24.08 -6.11 -29.58
C PRO A 140 22.91 -7.02 -29.16
N GLY A 141 21.74 -6.44 -28.88
CA GLY A 141 20.51 -7.16 -28.56
C GLY A 141 19.94 -7.94 -29.74
N GLU A 142 20.00 -7.39 -30.96
CA GLU A 142 19.59 -8.09 -32.19
C GLU A 142 20.48 -9.33 -32.45
N LEU A 143 21.79 -9.19 -32.21
CA LEU A 143 22.76 -10.28 -32.36
C LEU A 143 22.52 -11.42 -31.37
N LEU A 144 22.32 -11.10 -30.09
CA LEU A 144 22.00 -12.11 -29.08
C LEU A 144 20.64 -12.77 -29.35
N LEU A 145 19.64 -12.01 -29.82
CA LEU A 145 18.33 -12.56 -30.18
C LEU A 145 18.42 -13.55 -31.33
N GLN A 146 19.16 -13.17 -32.37
CA GLN A 146 19.42 -14.04 -33.52
C GLN A 146 20.14 -15.33 -33.06
N ALA A 147 21.17 -15.19 -32.22
CA ALA A 147 21.93 -16.33 -31.70
C ALA A 147 21.07 -17.27 -30.83
N VAL A 148 20.16 -16.72 -30.01
CA VAL A 148 19.22 -17.52 -29.21
C VAL A 148 18.30 -18.37 -30.10
N ARG A 149 17.85 -17.82 -31.24
CA ARG A 149 17.03 -18.56 -32.22
C ARG A 149 17.81 -19.67 -32.93
N GLU A 150 19.12 -19.50 -33.10
CA GLU A 150 20.02 -20.44 -33.78
C GLU A 150 20.56 -21.55 -32.85
N GLY A 151 20.52 -21.35 -31.54
CA GLY A 151 20.86 -22.37 -30.53
C GLY A 151 22.11 -22.05 -29.70
N ALA A 152 22.38 -22.90 -28.69
CA ALA A 152 23.32 -22.63 -27.61
C ALA A 152 24.77 -22.33 -28.07
N GLU A 153 25.24 -22.98 -29.15
CA GLU A 153 26.58 -22.74 -29.69
C GLU A 153 26.70 -21.35 -30.33
N SER A 154 25.65 -20.91 -31.05
CA SER A 154 25.60 -19.56 -31.65
C SER A 154 25.56 -18.49 -30.55
N VAL A 155 24.83 -18.74 -29.46
CA VAL A 155 24.78 -17.84 -28.30
C VAL A 155 26.15 -17.69 -27.66
N LYS A 156 26.84 -18.80 -27.39
CA LYS A 156 28.17 -18.77 -26.77
C LYS A 156 29.16 -18.00 -27.63
N ARG A 157 29.21 -18.28 -28.94
CA ARG A 157 30.09 -17.59 -29.88
C ARG A 157 29.80 -16.08 -29.95
N THR A 158 28.53 -15.70 -29.95
CA THR A 158 28.10 -14.30 -30.03
C THR A 158 28.37 -13.55 -28.73
N ALA A 159 28.12 -14.17 -27.57
CA ALA A 159 28.43 -13.63 -26.26
C ALA A 159 29.94 -13.40 -26.08
N ASP A 160 30.78 -14.37 -26.44
CA ASP A 160 32.24 -14.25 -26.35
C ASP A 160 32.76 -13.15 -27.28
N GLY A 161 32.21 -13.03 -28.50
CA GLY A 161 32.55 -11.97 -29.43
C GLY A 161 32.16 -10.57 -28.94
N LEU A 162 30.96 -10.40 -28.36
CA LEU A 162 30.49 -9.14 -27.80
C LEU A 162 31.33 -8.73 -26.58
N GLN A 163 31.71 -9.69 -25.74
CA GLN A 163 32.58 -9.44 -24.60
C GLN A 163 33.99 -9.00 -25.03
N ASN A 164 34.56 -9.64 -26.05
CA ASN A 164 35.85 -9.25 -26.60
C ASN A 164 35.79 -7.84 -27.23
N GLN A 165 34.70 -7.54 -27.94
CA GLN A 165 34.49 -6.21 -28.51
C GLN A 165 34.32 -5.16 -27.42
N LYS A 166 33.58 -5.45 -26.34
CA LYS A 166 33.49 -4.58 -25.16
C LYS A 166 34.87 -4.29 -24.57
N ASN A 167 35.68 -5.32 -24.34
CA ASN A 167 37.02 -5.17 -23.77
C ASN A 167 37.92 -4.27 -24.65
N PHE A 168 37.84 -4.45 -25.97
CA PHE A 168 38.55 -3.58 -26.92
C PHE A 168 38.06 -2.12 -26.83
N LEU A 169 36.76 -1.88 -26.84
CA LEU A 169 36.17 -0.54 -26.74
C LEU A 169 36.56 0.16 -25.43
N VAL A 170 36.56 -0.57 -24.31
CA VAL A 170 36.99 -0.10 -22.99
C VAL A 170 38.47 0.31 -23.02
N SER A 171 39.35 -0.50 -23.62
CA SER A 171 40.78 -0.19 -23.74
C SER A 171 41.07 1.10 -24.54
N LYS A 172 40.11 1.52 -25.37
CA LYS A 172 40.21 2.71 -26.24
C LYS A 172 39.34 3.87 -25.75
N LEU A 173 38.67 3.73 -24.61
CA LEU A 173 37.73 4.72 -24.07
C LEU A 173 38.40 6.07 -23.76
N ALA A 174 39.64 6.03 -23.25
CA ALA A 174 40.42 7.23 -22.94
C ALA A 174 40.71 8.09 -24.18
N GLN A 175 40.84 7.45 -25.36
CA GLN A 175 41.11 8.11 -26.64
C GLN A 175 39.82 8.43 -27.40
N TYR A 176 38.79 7.59 -27.30
CA TYR A 176 37.51 7.74 -28.00
C TYR A 176 36.34 7.60 -27.03
N ARG A 177 35.93 8.73 -26.44
CA ARG A 177 34.80 8.76 -25.48
C ARG A 177 33.47 8.28 -26.07
N ALA A 178 33.29 8.38 -27.38
CA ALA A 178 32.10 7.89 -28.08
C ALA A 178 31.91 6.36 -27.97
N ASN A 179 32.95 5.60 -27.57
CA ASN A 179 32.86 4.17 -27.34
C ASN A 179 31.93 3.81 -26.17
N GLN A 180 31.68 4.74 -25.24
CA GLN A 180 30.84 4.49 -24.07
C GLN A 180 29.43 4.02 -24.45
N ALA A 181 28.82 4.62 -25.48
CA ALA A 181 27.46 4.27 -25.92
C ALA A 181 27.34 2.79 -26.34
N MET A 182 28.34 2.28 -27.08
CA MET A 182 28.36 0.88 -27.51
C MET A 182 28.69 -0.07 -26.35
N ILE A 183 29.53 0.34 -25.40
CA ILE A 183 29.81 -0.45 -24.19
C ILE A 183 28.53 -0.62 -23.36
N ASP A 184 27.80 0.47 -23.15
CA ASP A 184 26.54 0.47 -22.41
C ASP A 184 25.47 -0.40 -23.13
N ALA A 185 25.42 -0.35 -24.46
CA ALA A 185 24.54 -1.18 -25.27
C ALA A 185 24.84 -2.68 -25.13
N ILE A 186 26.12 -3.07 -25.12
CA ILE A 186 26.53 -4.46 -24.92
C ILE A 186 26.16 -4.95 -23.51
N ASP A 187 26.39 -4.13 -22.48
CA ASP A 187 26.06 -4.49 -21.10
C ASP A 187 24.56 -4.65 -20.88
N MET A 188 23.77 -3.77 -21.48
CA MET A 188 22.32 -3.85 -21.44
C MET A 188 21.79 -5.10 -22.17
N ALA A 189 22.37 -5.46 -23.32
CA ALA A 189 22.02 -6.69 -24.03
C ALA A 189 22.32 -7.95 -23.21
N PHE A 190 23.46 -7.99 -22.51
CA PHE A 190 23.78 -9.11 -21.60
C PHE A 190 22.83 -9.19 -20.41
N ARG A 191 22.38 -8.05 -19.86
CA ARG A 191 21.40 -8.02 -18.79
C ARG A 191 20.08 -8.64 -19.25
N PHE A 192 19.52 -8.17 -20.36
CA PHE A 192 18.28 -8.71 -20.93
C PHE A 192 18.39 -10.20 -21.27
N TYR A 193 19.58 -10.67 -21.67
CA TYR A 193 19.81 -12.09 -21.92
C TYR A 193 19.73 -12.91 -20.65
N LYS A 194 20.39 -12.46 -19.56
CA LYS A 194 20.40 -13.15 -18.26
C LYS A 194 19.02 -13.16 -17.59
N GLU A 195 18.25 -12.10 -17.76
CA GLU A 195 16.91 -11.93 -17.18
C GLU A 195 15.81 -12.65 -18.01
N GLY A 196 16.15 -13.20 -19.18
CA GLY A 196 15.20 -13.89 -20.06
C GLY A 196 14.25 -12.94 -20.83
N GLU A 197 14.52 -11.64 -20.80
CA GLU A 197 13.68 -10.59 -21.41
C GLU A 197 13.91 -10.39 -22.91
N LEU A 198 14.96 -11.02 -23.45
CA LEU A 198 15.39 -10.89 -24.85
C LEU A 198 14.32 -11.39 -25.86
N ASN A 199 13.32 -12.17 -25.40
CA ASN A 199 12.29 -12.82 -26.22
C ASN A 199 10.96 -12.05 -26.35
N GLN A 200 10.81 -10.85 -25.77
CA GLN A 200 9.57 -10.08 -25.96
C GLN A 200 9.48 -9.65 -27.43
N ALA A 201 8.55 -10.25 -28.18
CA ALA A 201 8.43 -10.16 -29.63
C ALA A 201 8.21 -8.73 -30.14
N GLU A 202 8.71 -8.48 -31.35
CA GLU A 202 8.40 -7.33 -32.19
C GLU A 202 6.87 -7.10 -32.24
N GLY A 203 6.42 -5.89 -31.91
CA GLY A 203 5.18 -5.35 -32.45
C GLY A 203 3.87 -5.65 -31.74
N ALA A 204 3.83 -6.25 -30.55
CA ALA A 204 2.64 -6.13 -29.71
C ALA A 204 2.75 -4.80 -28.93
N PRO A 205 1.79 -3.85 -29.05
CA PRO A 205 1.72 -2.78 -28.07
C PRO A 205 1.63 -3.46 -26.71
N VAL A 206 2.64 -3.24 -25.86
CA VAL A 206 2.51 -3.55 -24.45
C VAL A 206 1.34 -2.70 -24.00
N GLN A 207 0.15 -3.29 -23.96
CA GLN A 207 -0.88 -2.84 -23.05
C GLN A 207 -0.13 -2.76 -21.73
N GLN A 208 0.14 -1.54 -21.27
CA GLN A 208 0.72 -1.28 -19.97
C GLN A 208 0.01 -2.23 -19.03
N ALA A 209 0.71 -3.26 -18.55
CA ALA A 209 0.20 -4.01 -17.43
C ALA A 209 -0.12 -2.94 -16.40
N ALA A 210 -1.40 -2.87 -16.00
CA ALA A 210 -1.89 -1.83 -15.12
C ALA A 210 -0.86 -1.64 -13.99
N PRO A 211 -0.51 -0.39 -13.63
CA PRO A 211 0.58 -0.11 -12.70
C PRO A 211 0.41 -1.02 -11.50
N ALA A 212 1.41 -1.85 -11.19
CA ALA A 212 1.29 -2.89 -10.18
C ALA A 212 0.93 -2.26 -8.83
N GLU A 213 -0.37 -2.24 -8.54
CA GLU A 213 -0.95 -1.78 -7.29
C GLU A 213 -0.61 -2.84 -6.24
N ILE A 214 0.13 -2.44 -5.21
CA ILE A 214 0.60 -3.37 -4.18
C ILE A 214 -0.29 -3.19 -2.94
N PRO A 215 -1.11 -4.17 -2.55
CA PRO A 215 -1.97 -4.04 -1.38
C PRO A 215 -1.13 -4.04 -0.09
N ILE A 216 -1.21 -2.95 0.67
CA ILE A 216 -0.68 -2.87 2.03
C ILE A 216 -1.68 -3.49 3.00
N TYR A 217 -2.96 -3.16 2.85
CA TYR A 217 -4.02 -3.62 3.75
C TYR A 217 -5.29 -3.85 2.96
N GLU A 218 -5.79 -5.09 3.00
CA GLU A 218 -7.01 -5.51 2.32
C GLU A 218 -7.67 -6.63 3.14
N PRO A 219 -8.26 -6.29 4.31
CA PRO A 219 -9.07 -7.24 5.07
C PRO A 219 -10.37 -7.54 4.32
N ASN A 220 -11.03 -8.62 4.74
CA ASN A 220 -12.41 -8.87 4.38
C ASN A 220 -13.32 -7.73 4.88
N GLU A 221 -14.44 -7.55 4.20
CA GLU A 221 -15.48 -6.60 4.61
C GLU A 221 -16.00 -6.92 6.02
N LYS A 222 -16.29 -5.85 6.79
CA LYS A 222 -16.71 -5.94 8.19
C LYS A 222 -17.96 -5.08 8.43
N THR A 223 -18.67 -5.35 9.52
CA THR A 223 -19.89 -4.60 9.90
C THR A 223 -19.64 -3.63 11.06
N PHE A 224 -20.35 -2.51 11.04
CA PHE A 224 -20.59 -1.65 12.19
C PHE A 224 -21.84 -2.14 12.92
N ARG A 225 -21.68 -3.11 13.82
CA ARG A 225 -22.81 -3.76 14.52
C ARG A 225 -23.81 -2.81 15.19
N SER A 226 -23.37 -1.62 15.58
CA SER A 226 -24.22 -0.59 16.20
C SER A 226 -24.92 0.33 15.20
N GLU A 227 -24.62 0.24 13.91
CA GLU A 227 -25.15 1.12 12.87
C GLU A 227 -26.09 0.34 11.99
N THR A 228 -27.36 0.31 12.40
CA THR A 228 -28.40 -0.42 11.70
C THR A 228 -29.47 0.51 11.14
N LYS A 229 -30.17 0.03 10.13
CA LYS A 229 -31.25 0.74 9.46
C LYS A 229 -32.38 -0.23 9.21
N GLU A 230 -33.55 0.08 9.75
CA GLU A 230 -34.77 -0.67 9.45
C GLU A 230 -35.30 -0.28 8.07
N VAL A 231 -35.55 -1.27 7.22
CA VAL A 231 -36.14 -1.11 5.90
C VAL A 231 -37.32 -2.05 5.74
N THR A 232 -38.41 -1.54 5.17
CA THR A 232 -39.53 -2.39 4.75
C THR A 232 -39.22 -2.97 3.37
N ASP A 233 -39.32 -4.29 3.22
CA ASP A 233 -39.17 -4.95 1.93
C ASP A 233 -40.42 -4.78 1.05
N ALA A 234 -40.35 -5.30 -0.19
CA ALA A 234 -41.47 -5.24 -1.15
C ALA A 234 -42.72 -6.01 -0.68
N THR A 235 -42.58 -6.89 0.32
CA THR A 235 -43.67 -7.69 0.91
C THR A 235 -44.27 -7.04 2.15
N GLY A 236 -43.80 -5.84 2.54
CA GLY A 236 -44.26 -5.13 3.73
C GLY A 236 -43.57 -5.60 5.03
N LYS A 237 -42.62 -6.54 4.96
CA LYS A 237 -41.90 -7.05 6.13
C LYS A 237 -40.73 -6.14 6.46
N LYS A 238 -40.57 -5.83 7.75
CA LYS A 238 -39.44 -5.07 8.27
C LYS A 238 -38.19 -5.95 8.30
N LYS A 239 -37.08 -5.40 7.80
CA LYS A 239 -35.77 -6.03 7.77
C LYS A 239 -34.75 -5.04 8.31
N GLU A 240 -33.82 -5.53 9.12
CA GLU A 240 -32.73 -4.72 9.65
C GLU A 240 -31.50 -4.89 8.75
N LEU A 241 -31.00 -3.79 8.20
CA LEU A 241 -29.73 -3.77 7.49
C LEU A 241 -28.65 -3.22 8.41
N VAL A 242 -27.44 -3.76 8.29
CA VAL A 242 -26.28 -3.32 9.07
C VAL A 242 -25.31 -2.59 8.15
N ASN A 243 -24.77 -1.46 8.58
CA ASN A 243 -23.76 -0.74 7.82
C ASN A 243 -22.46 -1.55 7.80
N SER A 244 -21.93 -1.82 6.62
CA SER A 244 -20.64 -2.48 6.42
C SER A 244 -19.58 -1.51 5.92
N TYR A 245 -18.33 -1.96 5.98
CA TYR A 245 -17.20 -1.23 5.44
C TYR A 245 -16.14 -2.14 4.85
N LEU A 246 -15.60 -1.67 3.73
CA LEU A 246 -14.38 -2.19 3.12
C LEU A 246 -13.33 -1.09 3.16
N LEU A 247 -12.14 -1.41 3.67
CA LEU A 247 -11.00 -0.50 3.72
C LEU A 247 -9.84 -1.13 2.97
N ARG A 248 -9.28 -0.39 2.00
CA ARG A 248 -8.08 -0.80 1.26
C ARG A 248 -7.02 0.27 1.38
N ILE A 249 -5.80 -0.14 1.69
CA ILE A 249 -4.61 0.72 1.62
C ILE A 249 -3.70 0.11 0.55
N THR A 250 -3.42 0.88 -0.49
CA THR A 250 -2.67 0.43 -1.65
C THR A 250 -1.44 1.30 -1.85
N PHE A 251 -0.30 0.66 -2.11
CA PHE A 251 0.93 1.31 -2.54
C PHE A 251 0.98 1.40 -4.07
N LEU A 252 1.25 2.61 -4.56
CA LEU A 252 1.30 3.04 -5.94
C LEU A 252 2.73 3.50 -6.26
N PRO A 253 3.66 2.56 -6.51
CA PRO A 253 5.08 2.87 -6.69
C PRO A 253 5.35 3.87 -7.83
N GLN A 254 4.52 3.82 -8.87
CA GLN A 254 4.68 4.64 -10.08
C GLN A 254 4.22 6.09 -9.91
N ASN A 255 3.41 6.39 -8.88
CA ASN A 255 2.89 7.73 -8.68
C ASN A 255 3.89 8.60 -7.89
N LYS A 256 4.61 9.46 -8.61
CA LYS A 256 5.67 10.32 -8.04
C LYS A 256 5.18 11.31 -6.97
N LYS A 257 3.90 11.68 -6.97
CA LYS A 257 3.34 12.70 -6.05
C LYS A 257 2.64 12.07 -4.86
N THR A 258 1.86 11.02 -5.10
CA THR A 258 1.07 10.35 -4.05
C THR A 258 1.21 8.84 -4.18
N ASN A 259 2.13 8.29 -3.40
CA ASN A 259 2.50 6.87 -3.45
C ASN A 259 1.48 5.95 -2.79
N TYR A 260 0.48 6.47 -2.10
CA TYR A 260 -0.51 5.65 -1.40
C TYR A 260 -1.93 6.09 -1.69
N LYS A 261 -2.83 5.11 -1.66
CA LYS A 261 -4.28 5.30 -1.80
C LYS A 261 -4.97 4.60 -0.64
N VAL A 262 -5.76 5.35 0.11
CA VAL A 262 -6.71 4.83 1.10
C VAL A 262 -8.09 4.88 0.49
N TYR A 263 -8.73 3.72 0.30
CA TYR A 263 -10.07 3.59 -0.22
C TYR A 263 -10.99 3.04 0.85
N ILE A 264 -12.14 3.69 1.04
CA ILE A 264 -13.19 3.24 1.94
C ILE A 264 -14.50 3.16 1.17
N GLN A 265 -15.19 2.04 1.33
CA GLN A 265 -16.57 1.86 0.89
C GLN A 265 -17.44 1.57 2.10
N ASN A 266 -18.60 2.23 2.20
CA ASN A 266 -19.68 1.88 3.12
C ASN A 266 -20.93 1.50 2.35
N GLN A 267 -21.70 0.57 2.91
CA GLN A 267 -23.00 0.16 2.36
C GLN A 267 -23.82 -0.53 3.45
N TYR A 268 -25.12 -0.38 3.41
CA TYR A 268 -26.03 -1.18 4.23
C TYR A 268 -26.24 -2.54 3.57
N VAL A 269 -25.89 -3.60 4.30
CA VAL A 269 -25.98 -4.99 3.87
C VAL A 269 -26.96 -5.77 4.73
N ASP A 270 -27.42 -6.89 4.21
CA ASP A 270 -28.08 -7.89 5.02
C ASP A 270 -27.04 -8.76 5.73
N THR A 271 -27.40 -9.32 6.87
CA THR A 271 -26.51 -10.19 7.64
C THR A 271 -27.24 -11.47 8.03
N LEU A 272 -26.57 -12.61 7.83
CA LEU A 272 -27.04 -13.89 8.32
C LEU A 272 -26.14 -14.34 9.45
N LYS A 273 -26.73 -14.59 10.62
CA LYS A 273 -26.03 -15.23 11.73
C LYS A 273 -26.18 -16.74 11.57
N LYS A 274 -25.08 -17.42 11.27
CA LYS A 274 -25.03 -18.89 11.17
C LYS A 274 -23.83 -19.39 11.99
N ASP A 275 -24.08 -20.33 12.89
CA ASP A 275 -23.04 -20.98 13.72
C ASP A 275 -22.16 -19.98 14.51
N GLY A 276 -22.75 -18.87 14.96
CA GLY A 276 -22.04 -17.81 15.70
C GLY A 276 -21.21 -16.86 14.81
N LEU A 277 -21.12 -17.12 13.50
CA LEU A 277 -20.47 -16.27 12.51
C LEU A 277 -21.52 -15.39 11.81
N GLU A 278 -21.15 -14.12 11.61
CA GLU A 278 -21.96 -13.14 10.90
C GLU A 278 -21.51 -13.11 9.45
N GLN A 279 -22.35 -13.58 8.53
CA GLN A 279 -22.09 -13.56 7.09
C GLN A 279 -22.74 -12.34 6.47
N ILE A 280 -21.95 -11.55 5.74
CA ILE A 280 -22.42 -10.42 4.94
C ILE A 280 -23.09 -10.93 3.68
N ILE A 281 -24.33 -10.48 3.42
CA ILE A 281 -25.08 -10.78 2.22
C ILE A 281 -25.29 -9.48 1.46
N HIS A 282 -24.64 -9.39 0.30
CA HIS A 282 -24.80 -8.23 -0.58
C HIS A 282 -26.19 -8.22 -1.20
N ILE A 283 -26.83 -7.06 -1.09
CA ILE A 283 -28.07 -6.76 -1.80
C ILE A 283 -27.70 -6.52 -3.26
N GLY A 284 -28.08 -7.45 -4.14
CA GLY A 284 -27.74 -7.38 -5.56
C GLY A 284 -28.43 -6.22 -6.27
N SER A 285 -27.89 -5.77 -7.40
CA SER A 285 -28.43 -4.64 -8.17
C SER A 285 -29.88 -4.82 -8.65
N ASN A 286 -30.33 -6.07 -8.74
CA ASN A 286 -31.69 -6.43 -9.15
C ASN A 286 -32.65 -6.59 -7.95
N ASP A 287 -32.16 -6.46 -6.72
CA ASP A 287 -32.98 -6.54 -5.52
C ASP A 287 -33.74 -5.20 -5.33
N PRO A 288 -35.05 -5.23 -5.02
CA PRO A 288 -35.83 -4.02 -4.69
C PRO A 288 -35.22 -3.15 -3.58
N LEU A 289 -34.36 -3.74 -2.73
CA LEU A 289 -33.64 -3.07 -1.65
C LEU A 289 -32.32 -2.40 -2.11
N ALA A 290 -31.89 -2.54 -3.37
CA ALA A 290 -30.61 -2.01 -3.87
C ALA A 290 -30.51 -0.49 -3.69
N THR A 291 -31.59 0.24 -3.91
CA THR A 291 -31.65 1.70 -3.67
C THR A 291 -31.55 2.08 -2.19
N LYS A 292 -31.82 1.14 -1.28
CA LYS A 292 -31.76 1.33 0.18
C LYS A 292 -30.39 1.00 0.77
N ALA A 293 -29.52 0.32 0.02
CA ALA A 293 -28.17 -0.06 0.42
C ALA A 293 -27.23 1.15 0.61
N ASP A 294 -27.59 2.35 0.10
CA ASP A 294 -26.89 3.62 0.34
C ASP A 294 -25.36 3.49 0.23
N ARG A 295 -24.90 2.90 -0.89
CA ARG A 295 -23.49 2.65 -1.13
C ARG A 295 -22.76 3.98 -1.33
N LYS A 296 -21.71 4.21 -0.54
CA LYS A 296 -20.82 5.37 -0.61
C LYS A 296 -19.39 4.89 -0.66
N GLU A 297 -18.57 5.56 -1.44
CA GLU A 297 -17.15 5.25 -1.54
C GLU A 297 -16.33 6.52 -1.69
N ALA A 298 -15.11 6.49 -1.14
CA ALA A 298 -14.14 7.57 -1.35
C ALA A 298 -12.73 6.99 -1.38
N ALA A 299 -11.88 7.64 -2.17
CA ALA A 299 -10.44 7.40 -2.17
C ALA A 299 -9.71 8.68 -1.75
N TYR A 300 -8.72 8.55 -0.88
CA TYR A 300 -7.81 9.62 -0.49
C TYR A 300 -6.38 9.21 -0.85
N TYR A 301 -5.65 10.10 -1.51
CA TYR A 301 -4.28 9.84 -1.94
C TYR A 301 -3.29 10.50 -0.98
N LEU A 302 -2.30 9.73 -0.51
CA LEU A 302 -1.27 10.17 0.42
C LEU A 302 0.10 10.14 -0.24
N THR A 303 0.94 11.11 0.10
CA THR A 303 2.39 11.04 -0.13
C THR A 303 3.01 9.99 0.80
N SER A 304 4.28 9.61 0.55
CA SER A 304 4.99 8.69 1.47
C SER A 304 5.08 9.26 2.90
N ASN A 305 5.45 10.54 3.05
CA ASN A 305 5.49 11.20 4.36
C ASN A 305 4.11 11.18 5.07
N GLU A 306 3.04 11.54 4.37
CA GLU A 306 1.69 11.54 4.94
C GLU A 306 1.24 10.12 5.35
N MET A 307 1.64 9.07 4.60
CA MET A 307 1.31 7.68 4.91
C MET A 307 2.11 7.15 6.11
N VAL A 308 3.39 7.53 6.22
CA VAL A 308 4.22 7.22 7.40
C VAL A 308 3.62 7.88 8.64
N GLU A 309 3.24 9.16 8.55
CA GLU A 309 2.59 9.88 9.66
C GLU A 309 1.22 9.27 10.02
N PHE A 310 0.42 8.91 9.01
CA PHE A 310 -0.87 8.23 9.20
C PHE A 310 -0.71 6.95 10.05
N TYR A 311 0.30 6.14 9.77
CA TYR A 311 0.59 4.92 10.52
C TYR A 311 1.20 5.18 11.90
N GLU A 312 2.28 5.98 11.96
CA GLU A 312 3.02 6.23 13.20
C GLU A 312 2.15 6.95 14.23
N THR A 313 1.20 7.79 13.80
CA THR A 313 0.25 8.43 14.72
C THR A 313 -0.61 7.40 15.46
N MET A 314 -1.14 6.39 14.77
CA MET A 314 -1.90 5.30 15.41
C MET A 314 -1.02 4.47 16.34
N LYS A 315 0.19 4.10 15.88
CA LYS A 315 1.12 3.30 16.66
C LYS A 315 1.56 4.02 17.96
N ASN A 316 2.01 5.25 17.86
CA ASN A 316 2.49 6.04 18.98
C ASN A 316 1.35 6.40 19.96
N ASN A 317 0.15 6.68 19.44
CA ASN A 317 -1.04 6.88 20.28
C ASN A 317 -1.37 5.62 21.09
N LEU A 318 -1.31 4.43 20.48
CA LEU A 318 -1.57 3.17 21.18
C LEU A 318 -0.53 2.90 22.27
N GLU A 319 0.75 3.13 22.00
CA GLU A 319 1.82 2.99 22.97
C GLU A 319 1.62 3.94 24.16
N TYR A 320 1.36 5.23 23.89
CA TYR A 320 1.08 6.22 24.91
C TYR A 320 -0.14 5.85 25.76
N TYR A 321 -1.22 5.40 25.12
CA TYR A 321 -2.44 4.95 25.78
C TYR A 321 -2.17 3.77 26.73
N LYS A 322 -1.44 2.76 26.25
CA LYS A 322 -1.04 1.60 27.06
C LYS A 322 -0.16 2.00 28.24
N MET A 323 0.83 2.87 28.04
CA MET A 323 1.71 3.34 29.12
C MET A 323 0.92 4.08 30.21
N ALA A 324 -0.02 4.94 29.82
CA ALA A 324 -0.85 5.69 30.76
C ALA A 324 -1.74 4.77 31.61
N ILE A 325 -2.30 3.71 31.02
CA ILE A 325 -3.16 2.75 31.71
C ILE A 325 -2.36 1.77 32.55
N TYR A 326 -1.28 1.24 32.01
CA TYR A 326 -0.45 0.24 32.68
C TYR A 326 0.01 0.72 34.05
N LYS A 327 0.45 1.99 34.15
CA LYS A 327 0.86 2.59 35.42
C LYS A 327 -0.27 2.60 36.45
N GLN A 328 -1.50 2.90 36.03
CA GLN A 328 -2.68 2.91 36.91
C GLN A 328 -3.09 1.49 37.32
N GLN A 329 -3.12 0.55 36.37
CA GLN A 329 -3.46 -0.85 36.64
C GLN A 329 -2.44 -1.53 37.56
N ARG A 330 -1.13 -1.28 37.40
CA ARG A 330 -0.11 -1.84 38.32
C ARG A 330 -0.22 -1.32 39.74
N ALA A 331 -0.54 -0.03 39.91
CA ALA A 331 -0.78 0.53 41.24
C ALA A 331 -2.02 -0.10 41.91
N GLU A 332 -3.06 -0.38 41.14
CA GLU A 332 -4.27 -1.04 41.64
C GLU A 332 -4.03 -2.53 41.96
N ASP A 333 -3.28 -3.23 41.12
CA ASP A 333 -2.83 -4.62 41.34
C ASP A 333 -2.00 -4.74 42.62
N GLU A 334 -1.02 -3.84 42.84
CA GLU A 334 -0.24 -3.79 44.07
C GLU A 334 -1.13 -3.54 45.30
N ARG A 335 -2.09 -2.60 45.21
CA ARG A 335 -3.05 -2.35 46.29
C ARG A 335 -3.85 -3.61 46.63
N ILE A 336 -4.41 -4.28 45.62
CA ILE A 336 -5.18 -5.51 45.78
C ILE A 336 -4.33 -6.62 46.40
N PHE A 337 -3.07 -6.76 45.96
CA PHE A 337 -2.12 -7.72 46.52
C PHE A 337 -1.87 -7.48 48.02
N TYR A 338 -1.59 -6.24 48.42
CA TYR A 338 -1.38 -5.90 49.83
C TYR A 338 -2.64 -6.06 50.67
N ASP A 339 -3.81 -5.69 50.14
CA ASP A 339 -5.10 -5.87 50.82
C ASP A 339 -5.42 -7.36 51.03
N ASN A 340 -5.20 -8.20 50.03
CA ASN A 340 -5.39 -9.64 50.14
C ASN A 340 -4.41 -10.26 51.14
N ARG A 341 -3.14 -9.83 51.13
CA ARG A 341 -2.13 -10.28 52.11
C ARG A 341 -2.50 -9.89 53.53
N ARG A 342 -2.98 -8.66 53.75
CA ARG A 342 -3.45 -8.19 55.06
C ARG A 342 -4.64 -9.02 55.54
N ARG A 343 -5.67 -9.21 54.70
CA ARG A 343 -6.85 -10.03 55.02
C ARG A 343 -6.48 -11.48 55.35
N ALA A 344 -5.51 -12.05 54.65
CA ALA A 344 -5.03 -13.41 54.92
C ALA A 344 -4.33 -13.50 56.28
N GLN A 345 -3.57 -12.49 56.68
CA GLN A 345 -2.91 -12.42 57.99
C GLN A 345 -3.91 -12.20 59.14
N GLU A 346 -4.94 -11.40 58.92
CA GLU A 346 -6.03 -11.19 59.90
C GLU A 346 -6.82 -12.48 60.14
N LYS A 347 -7.09 -13.26 59.09
CA LYS A 347 -7.74 -14.57 59.19
C LYS A 347 -6.92 -15.66 59.89
N GLN A 348 -5.61 -15.47 60.04
CA GLN A 348 -4.75 -16.42 60.79
C GLN A 348 -4.61 -16.05 62.27
N LYS A 349 -5.05 -14.85 62.67
CA LYS A 349 -4.95 -14.34 64.05
C LYS A 349 -6.27 -14.38 64.83
N GLY A 350 -7.40 -14.61 64.15
CA GLY A 350 -8.67 -14.99 64.76
C GLY A 350 -8.92 -16.47 64.55
#